data_AF-F9PDT4-F1
#
_entry.id   AF-F9PDT4-F1
#
_cell.length_a   1.000
_cell.length_b   1.000
_cell.length_c   1.000
_cell.angle_alpha   90.00
_cell.angle_beta   90.00
_cell.angle_gamma   90.00
#
_symmetry.space_group_name_H-M   'P 1'
#
loop_
_entity.id
_entity.type
_entity.pdbx_description
1 polymer ?
#
loop_
_entity_poly.entity_id
_entity_poly.type
_entity_poly.pdbx_seq_one_letter_code
_entity_poly.pdbx_strand_id
1 'polypeptide(L)'
;MEEKYSAASVSAESFKERSQKVRALTDPDMRFIPFFGSSEWIRFDSMHPGVLAEKYNRSYRPYFMGQAGAASLSQYFGMQQITSELENKQAVFVISPQWFTKEDQDPVTFQTYFNNDQLTAFLENQSGDVASQYAANRLLKQNPSVPMKGIVEKLAKNEQLSDFDHSIITASAEFNERQAALFGQFSIRGRLKYKDHIEKYLSSLPDQFSYEELENIARKDAEENTTNNDLGMDNHFYNTQLKKDLKKWEGYQKITTSSSQGNTMIYSWCSINLPNLRSM
;
A
#
# COMPACT_ATOMS: atom_id res chain seq x y z
N MET A 1 -19.06 -2.52 10.10
CA MET A 1 -19.13 -1.05 10.34
C MET A 1 -17.79 -0.47 10.82
N GLU A 2 -17.04 -1.20 11.65
CA GLU A 2 -15.72 -0.76 12.13
C GLU A 2 -14.62 -0.88 11.07
N GLU A 3 -14.79 -1.77 10.11
CA GLU A 3 -13.90 -2.08 9.01
C GLU A 3 -13.68 -0.85 8.11
N LYS A 4 -14.71 0.00 7.97
CA LYS A 4 -14.62 1.30 7.27
C LYS A 4 -13.57 2.21 7.90
N TYR A 5 -13.45 2.16 9.23
CA TYR A 5 -12.51 3.01 9.96
C TYR A 5 -11.07 2.59 9.70
N SER A 6 -10.79 1.28 9.70
CA SER A 6 -9.47 0.75 9.31
C SER A 6 -9.17 1.06 7.84
N ALA A 7 -10.15 0.85 6.95
CA ALA A 7 -10.01 1.07 5.52
C ALA A 7 -9.64 2.52 5.14
N ALA A 8 -10.15 3.52 5.87
CA ALA A 8 -9.85 4.94 5.64
C ALA A 8 -8.75 5.51 6.55
N SER A 9 -8.18 4.70 7.46
CA SER A 9 -7.18 5.19 8.43
C SER A 9 -5.83 5.54 7.80
N VAL A 10 -5.51 4.92 6.66
CA VAL A 10 -4.27 5.09 5.89
C VAL A 10 -3.07 5.22 6.83
N SER A 11 -2.91 4.23 7.72
CA SER A 11 -1.84 4.19 8.73
C SER A 11 -0.86 3.05 8.47
N ALA A 12 0.37 3.19 8.98
CA ALA A 12 1.35 2.11 8.96
C ALA A 12 0.81 0.83 9.63
N GLU A 13 0.01 0.95 10.71
CA GLU A 13 -0.63 -0.21 11.32
C GLU A 13 -1.65 -0.86 10.38
N SER A 14 -2.55 -0.09 9.76
CA SER A 14 -3.53 -0.62 8.81
C SER A 14 -2.90 -1.27 7.57
N PHE A 15 -1.67 -0.88 7.24
CA PHE A 15 -0.88 -1.43 6.15
C PHE A 15 -0.17 -2.75 6.54
N LYS A 16 0.48 -2.81 7.71
CA LYS A 16 1.32 -3.96 8.10
C LYS A 16 0.57 -5.05 8.87
N GLU A 17 -0.51 -4.72 9.58
CA GLU A 17 -1.24 -5.67 10.42
C GLU A 17 -2.22 -6.52 9.61
N ARG A 18 -2.12 -7.84 9.72
CA ARG A 18 -2.95 -8.80 8.97
C ARG A 18 -4.43 -8.71 9.35
N SER A 19 -4.74 -8.66 10.65
CA SER A 19 -6.13 -8.80 11.13
C SER A 19 -7.09 -7.75 10.61
N GLN A 20 -6.67 -6.48 10.49
CA GLN A 20 -7.52 -5.42 9.96
C GLN A 20 -7.83 -5.63 8.47
N LYS A 21 -6.81 -6.02 7.69
CA LYS A 21 -6.94 -6.27 6.26
C LYS A 21 -7.84 -7.47 5.99
N VAL A 22 -7.57 -8.60 6.65
CA VAL A 22 -8.37 -9.82 6.51
C VAL A 22 -9.81 -9.57 6.93
N ARG A 23 -10.04 -8.96 8.09
CA ARG A 23 -11.41 -8.69 8.60
C ARG A 23 -12.21 -7.82 7.63
N ALA A 24 -11.61 -6.80 7.02
CA ALA A 24 -12.30 -5.99 6.02
C ALA A 24 -12.51 -6.74 4.70
N LEU A 25 -11.49 -7.43 4.18
CA LEU A 25 -11.56 -8.10 2.87
C LEU A 25 -12.43 -9.37 2.86
N THR A 26 -12.84 -9.85 4.03
CA THR A 26 -13.73 -11.00 4.25
C THR A 26 -15.11 -10.61 4.79
N ASP A 27 -15.39 -9.31 4.93
CA ASP A 27 -16.69 -8.83 5.41
C ASP A 27 -17.81 -9.23 4.42
N PRO A 28 -18.82 -10.01 4.86
CA PRO A 28 -19.91 -10.45 3.99
C PRO A 28 -20.93 -9.35 3.68
N ASP A 29 -21.02 -8.33 4.53
CA ASP A 29 -22.01 -7.25 4.43
C ASP A 29 -21.48 -6.06 3.62
N MET A 30 -20.15 -5.92 3.54
CA MET A 30 -19.50 -4.82 2.86
C MET A 30 -18.34 -5.28 2.00
N ARG A 31 -18.45 -5.04 0.69
CA ARG A 31 -17.37 -5.36 -0.24
C ARG A 31 -16.23 -4.34 -0.16
N PHE A 32 -15.13 -4.72 0.47
CA PHE A 32 -13.88 -3.95 0.43
C PHE A 32 -13.02 -4.34 -0.79
N ILE A 33 -12.47 -3.33 -1.47
CA ILE A 33 -11.51 -3.52 -2.57
C ILE A 33 -10.15 -3.01 -2.13
N PRO A 34 -9.07 -3.79 -2.26
CA PRO A 34 -7.71 -3.35 -1.93
C PRO A 34 -7.21 -2.29 -2.91
N PHE A 35 -6.74 -1.15 -2.39
CA PHE A 35 -6.16 -0.03 -3.13
C PHE A 35 -4.68 0.10 -2.75
N PHE A 36 -3.81 -0.53 -3.52
CA PHE A 36 -2.36 -0.52 -3.33
C PHE A 36 -1.75 0.76 -3.90
N GLY A 37 -0.86 1.39 -3.13
CA GLY A 37 -0.16 2.62 -3.53
C GLY A 37 0.85 3.06 -2.48
N SER A 38 1.12 4.36 -2.41
CA SER A 38 2.07 4.96 -1.48
C SER A 38 1.43 6.15 -0.74
N SER A 39 1.97 7.35 -0.92
CA SER A 39 1.43 8.58 -0.37
C SER A 39 0.16 9.09 -1.06
N GLU A 40 -0.23 8.51 -2.20
CA GLU A 40 -1.43 8.92 -2.97
C GLU A 40 -2.70 8.90 -2.11
N TRP A 41 -2.79 7.96 -1.16
CA TRP A 41 -3.95 7.79 -0.29
C TRP A 41 -3.94 8.66 0.97
N ILE A 42 -2.82 9.34 1.27
CA ILE A 42 -2.67 10.12 2.51
C ILE A 42 -3.33 11.49 2.39
N ARG A 43 -3.41 12.03 1.16
CA ARG A 43 -4.02 13.34 0.89
C ARG A 43 -5.49 13.15 0.58
N PHE A 44 -6.34 13.59 1.50
CA PHE A 44 -7.78 13.56 1.33
C PHE A 44 -8.31 14.91 0.84
N ASP A 45 -9.15 14.84 -0.17
CA ASP A 45 -9.97 15.92 -0.70
C ASP A 45 -11.38 15.37 -1.00
N SER A 46 -12.28 16.24 -1.46
CA SER A 46 -13.66 15.86 -1.77
C SER A 46 -13.79 14.88 -2.95
N MET A 47 -12.77 14.76 -3.81
CA MET A 47 -12.70 13.85 -4.95
C MET A 47 -11.98 12.54 -4.62
N HIS A 48 -11.46 12.40 -3.41
CA HIS A 48 -10.76 11.20 -2.98
C HIS A 48 -11.69 9.98 -3.09
N PRO A 49 -11.20 8.82 -3.61
CA PRO A 49 -12.05 7.65 -3.89
C PRO A 49 -12.79 7.12 -2.65
N GLY A 50 -12.22 7.30 -1.45
CA GLY A 50 -12.88 6.94 -0.20
C GLY A 50 -14.10 7.81 0.09
N VAL A 51 -13.99 9.13 -0.16
CA VAL A 51 -15.07 10.10 0.04
C VAL A 51 -16.19 9.83 -0.95
N LEU A 52 -15.85 9.70 -2.24
CA LEU A 52 -16.84 9.44 -3.29
C LEU A 52 -17.55 8.10 -3.09
N ALA A 53 -16.85 7.05 -2.67
CA ALA A 53 -17.46 5.76 -2.40
C ALA A 53 -18.45 5.81 -1.23
N GLU A 54 -18.16 6.62 -0.20
CA GLU A 54 -19.04 6.81 0.93
C GLU A 54 -20.24 7.70 0.60
N LYS A 55 -20.02 8.90 0.02
CA LYS A 55 -21.08 9.87 -0.32
C LYS A 55 -22.15 9.26 -1.21
N TYR A 56 -21.74 8.55 -2.26
CA TYR A 56 -22.65 8.01 -3.27
C TYR A 56 -23.02 6.54 -3.01
N ASN A 57 -22.76 6.04 -1.79
CA ASN A 57 -23.06 4.69 -1.34
C ASN A 57 -22.76 3.61 -2.40
N ARG A 58 -21.53 3.61 -2.93
CA ARG A 58 -21.14 2.66 -3.98
C ARG A 58 -21.26 1.23 -3.48
N SER A 59 -21.32 0.27 -4.41
CA SER A 59 -21.34 -1.17 -4.09
C SER A 59 -20.02 -1.71 -3.52
N TYR A 60 -19.03 -0.85 -3.27
CA TYR A 60 -17.74 -1.19 -2.71
C TYR A 60 -17.22 -0.07 -1.80
N ARG A 61 -16.22 -0.39 -0.98
CA ARG A 61 -15.39 0.57 -0.25
C ARG A 61 -13.91 0.34 -0.52
N PRO A 62 -13.10 1.38 -0.80
CA PRO A 62 -11.65 1.22 -0.88
C PRO A 62 -11.07 0.83 0.47
N TYR A 63 -10.13 -0.12 0.49
CA TYR A 63 -9.23 -0.38 1.60
C TYR A 63 -7.84 0.09 1.18
N PHE A 64 -7.39 1.24 1.71
CA PHE A 64 -6.15 1.86 1.28
C PHE A 64 -4.93 1.19 1.89
N MET A 65 -4.10 0.59 1.03
CA MET A 65 -2.83 -0.04 1.38
C MET A 65 -1.68 0.74 0.76
N GLY A 66 -1.28 1.82 1.42
CA GLY A 66 -0.14 2.62 1.02
C GLY A 66 0.28 3.60 2.09
N GLN A 67 1.57 3.88 2.14
CA GLN A 67 2.18 4.91 2.97
C GLN A 67 3.31 5.59 2.19
N ALA A 68 3.77 6.75 2.66
CA ALA A 68 4.87 7.47 2.01
C ALA A 68 6.12 6.57 1.90
N GLY A 69 6.64 6.46 0.68
CA GLY A 69 7.81 5.64 0.37
C GLY A 69 7.59 4.13 0.34
N ALA A 70 6.35 3.65 0.54
CA ALA A 70 6.00 2.27 0.20
C ALA A 70 6.02 2.10 -1.32
N ALA A 71 6.72 1.08 -1.81
CA ALA A 71 6.80 0.74 -3.23
C ALA A 71 6.48 -0.76 -3.42
N SER A 72 6.73 -1.28 -4.62
CA SER A 72 6.34 -2.65 -5.01
C SER A 72 6.83 -3.74 -4.04
N LEU A 73 8.03 -3.61 -3.46
CA LEU A 73 8.55 -4.62 -2.52
C LEU A 73 7.78 -4.64 -1.19
N SER A 74 7.48 -3.46 -0.61
CA SER A 74 6.62 -3.37 0.57
C SER A 74 5.22 -3.91 0.28
N GLN A 75 4.68 -3.62 -0.90
CA GLN A 75 3.37 -4.14 -1.32
C GLN A 75 3.38 -5.66 -1.44
N TYR A 76 4.41 -6.23 -2.09
CA TYR A 76 4.55 -7.68 -2.25
C TYR A 76 4.51 -8.42 -0.91
N PHE A 77 5.31 -7.98 0.07
CA PHE A 77 5.30 -8.60 1.40
C PHE A 77 3.99 -8.38 2.15
N GLY A 78 3.36 -7.21 2.00
CA GLY A 78 2.04 -6.93 2.56
C GLY A 78 0.93 -7.82 1.98
N MET A 79 1.03 -8.21 0.70
CA MET A 79 0.10 -9.11 0.01
C MET A 79 0.21 -10.55 0.53
N GLN A 80 1.39 -11.01 0.97
CA GLN A 80 1.57 -12.37 1.49
C GLN A 80 0.67 -12.67 2.68
N GLN A 81 0.31 -11.65 3.45
CA GLN A 81 -0.60 -11.79 4.59
C GLN A 81 -2.06 -12.02 4.19
N ILE A 82 -2.43 -11.73 2.94
CA ILE A 82 -3.81 -11.69 2.44
C ILE A 82 -3.99 -12.41 1.10
N THR A 83 -3.11 -13.36 0.76
CA THR A 83 -3.08 -14.05 -0.54
C THR A 83 -4.45 -14.69 -0.87
N SER A 84 -5.07 -15.36 0.10
CA SER A 84 -6.41 -15.97 -0.06
C SER A 84 -7.49 -14.92 -0.27
N GLU A 85 -7.41 -13.77 0.42
CA GLU A 85 -8.37 -12.69 0.27
C GLU A 85 -8.25 -11.95 -1.06
N LEU A 86 -7.13 -12.10 -1.79
CA LEU A 86 -6.92 -11.51 -3.11
C LEU A 86 -7.33 -12.45 -4.26
N GLU A 87 -7.47 -13.74 -3.99
CA GLU A 87 -7.76 -14.73 -5.02
C GLU A 87 -9.11 -14.46 -5.72
N ASN A 88 -9.09 -14.36 -7.05
CA ASN A 88 -10.27 -14.07 -7.88
C ASN A 88 -10.99 -12.76 -7.50
N LYS A 89 -10.29 -11.81 -6.86
CA LYS A 89 -10.84 -10.50 -6.50
C LYS A 89 -10.23 -9.38 -7.35
N GLN A 90 -10.94 -8.26 -7.39
CA GLN A 90 -10.46 -7.04 -8.02
C GLN A 90 -9.57 -6.26 -7.06
N ALA A 91 -8.55 -5.60 -7.59
CA ALA A 91 -7.67 -4.69 -6.87
C ALA A 91 -7.38 -3.44 -7.70
N VAL A 92 -7.03 -2.35 -7.02
CA VAL A 92 -6.43 -1.16 -7.64
C VAL A 92 -4.97 -1.11 -7.23
N PHE A 93 -4.06 -0.96 -8.20
CA PHE A 93 -2.63 -0.85 -7.94
C PHE A 93 -2.07 0.39 -8.65
N VAL A 94 -1.64 1.37 -7.87
CA VAL A 94 -0.95 2.56 -8.41
C VAL A 94 0.49 2.19 -8.74
N ILE A 95 0.95 2.58 -9.92
CA ILE A 95 2.35 2.45 -10.34
C ILE A 95 2.87 3.87 -10.57
N SER A 96 3.65 4.38 -9.61
CA SER A 96 4.26 5.71 -9.69
C SER A 96 5.64 5.61 -10.36
N PRO A 97 5.90 6.35 -11.46
CA PRO A 97 7.22 6.40 -12.09
C PRO A 97 8.34 6.83 -11.13
N GLN A 98 8.04 7.59 -10.08
CA GLN A 98 9.03 8.02 -9.11
C GLN A 98 9.58 6.88 -8.24
N TRP A 99 8.92 5.72 -8.18
CA TRP A 99 9.43 4.53 -7.51
C TRP A 99 10.60 3.88 -8.26
N PHE A 100 10.79 4.25 -9.53
CA PHE A 100 11.69 3.62 -10.47
C PHE A 100 13.05 4.35 -10.53
N THR A 101 13.72 4.49 -9.37
CA THR A 101 15.04 5.12 -9.27
C THR A 101 16.17 4.12 -9.59
N LYS A 102 17.42 4.60 -9.65
CA LYS A 102 18.60 3.71 -9.79
C LYS A 102 18.86 2.89 -8.54
N GLU A 103 18.59 3.51 -7.41
CA GLU A 103 18.77 2.94 -6.10
C GLU A 103 17.54 2.16 -5.71
N ASP A 104 17.70 1.29 -4.72
CA ASP A 104 16.56 0.56 -4.21
C ASP A 104 15.72 1.41 -3.28
N GLN A 105 14.52 0.91 -2.95
CA GLN A 105 13.72 1.49 -1.88
C GLN A 105 14.59 1.66 -0.63
N ASP A 106 14.42 2.80 0.05
CA ASP A 106 15.13 3.13 1.28
C ASP A 106 14.90 2.03 2.35
N PRO A 107 15.97 1.42 2.90
CA PRO A 107 15.85 0.34 3.88
C PRO A 107 15.10 0.72 5.16
N VAL A 108 15.24 1.96 5.63
CA VAL A 108 14.55 2.44 6.83
C VAL A 108 13.04 2.50 6.58
N THR A 109 12.65 3.03 5.43
CA THR A 109 11.26 3.08 4.98
C THR A 109 10.69 1.67 4.79
N PHE A 110 11.43 0.76 4.14
CA PHE A 110 11.01 -0.62 3.98
C PHE A 110 10.75 -1.29 5.33
N GLN A 111 11.69 -1.19 6.27
CA GLN A 111 11.60 -1.80 7.60
C GLN A 111 10.48 -1.18 8.46
N THR A 112 10.06 0.05 8.18
CA THR A 112 8.92 0.68 8.87
C THR A 112 7.61 -0.06 8.58
N TYR A 113 7.46 -0.64 7.39
CA TYR A 113 6.24 -1.31 6.94
C TYR A 113 6.34 -2.84 6.93
N PHE A 114 7.53 -3.38 7.14
CA PHE A 114 7.79 -4.81 7.22
C PHE A 114 7.66 -5.33 8.65
N ASN A 115 7.02 -6.49 8.84
CA ASN A 115 6.93 -7.15 10.14
C ASN A 115 7.17 -8.68 10.04
N ASN A 116 7.27 -9.34 11.19
CA ASN A 116 7.55 -10.78 11.24
C ASN A 116 6.43 -11.63 10.65
N ASP A 117 5.19 -11.15 10.71
CA ASP A 117 4.05 -11.86 10.11
C ASP A 117 4.15 -11.88 8.58
N GLN A 118 4.56 -10.78 7.95
CA GLN A 118 4.87 -10.74 6.51
C GLN A 118 6.04 -11.65 6.15
N LEU A 119 7.07 -11.72 6.98
CA LEU A 119 8.19 -12.65 6.77
C LEU A 119 7.70 -14.10 6.75
N THR A 120 6.97 -14.52 7.79
CA THR A 120 6.52 -15.91 7.89
C THR A 120 5.49 -16.26 6.83
N ALA A 121 4.60 -15.33 6.49
CA ALA A 121 3.65 -15.51 5.40
C ALA A 121 4.35 -15.63 4.03
N PHE A 122 5.42 -14.87 3.78
CA PHE A 122 6.25 -15.05 2.58
C PHE A 122 6.90 -16.44 2.55
N LEU A 123 7.53 -16.86 3.65
CA LEU A 123 8.21 -18.15 3.73
C LEU A 123 7.24 -19.33 3.61
N GLU A 124 6.00 -19.17 4.05
CA GLU A 124 4.94 -20.17 3.96
C GLU A 124 4.35 -20.24 2.54
N ASN A 125 4.13 -19.10 1.88
CA ASN A 125 3.48 -19.04 0.56
C ASN A 125 4.42 -19.23 -0.63
N GLN A 126 5.73 -19.06 -0.43
CA GLN A 126 6.71 -19.20 -1.50
C GLN A 126 6.70 -20.61 -2.13
N SER A 127 6.98 -20.66 -3.42
CA SER A 127 6.97 -21.84 -4.30
C SER A 127 8.37 -22.32 -4.67
N GLY A 128 9.42 -21.62 -4.26
CA GLY A 128 10.82 -21.90 -4.60
C GLY A 128 11.20 -21.47 -6.01
N ASP A 129 10.41 -20.62 -6.66
CA ASP A 129 10.66 -20.12 -8.01
C ASP A 129 11.57 -18.88 -8.06
N VAL A 130 11.72 -18.31 -9.27
CA VAL A 130 12.55 -17.13 -9.52
C VAL A 130 11.99 -15.91 -8.77
N ALA A 131 10.68 -15.79 -8.60
CA ALA A 131 10.07 -14.69 -7.86
C ALA A 131 10.41 -14.79 -6.37
N SER A 132 10.32 -15.99 -5.81
CA SER A 132 10.70 -16.31 -4.43
C SER A 132 12.19 -16.04 -4.19
N GLN A 133 13.05 -16.49 -5.11
CA GLN A 133 14.49 -16.22 -5.05
C GLN A 133 14.79 -14.72 -5.12
N TYR A 134 14.12 -13.98 -6.02
CA TYR A 134 14.28 -12.55 -6.17
C TYR A 134 13.86 -11.82 -4.89
N ALA A 135 12.66 -12.11 -4.36
CA ALA A 135 12.15 -11.53 -3.13
C ALA A 135 13.08 -11.79 -1.93
N ALA A 136 13.63 -13.00 -1.80
CA ALA A 136 14.59 -13.35 -0.74
C ALA A 136 15.89 -12.53 -0.84
N ASN A 137 16.46 -12.40 -2.04
CA ASN A 137 17.65 -11.56 -2.27
C ASN A 137 17.40 -10.09 -1.90
N ARG A 138 16.23 -9.56 -2.29
CA ARG A 138 15.81 -8.20 -1.97
C ARG A 138 15.63 -8.01 -0.47
N LEU A 139 15.00 -8.97 0.20
CA LEU A 139 14.77 -8.93 1.64
C LEU A 139 16.09 -8.90 2.42
N LEU A 140 17.06 -9.73 2.05
CA LEU A 140 18.39 -9.73 2.68
C LEU A 140 19.14 -8.41 2.48
N LYS A 141 18.98 -7.77 1.33
CA LYS A 141 19.55 -6.45 1.07
C LYS A 141 18.89 -5.37 1.92
N GLN A 142 17.57 -5.41 2.06
CA GLN A 142 16.78 -4.40 2.77
C GLN A 142 16.80 -4.58 4.30
N ASN A 143 16.96 -5.81 4.77
CA ASN A 143 17.06 -6.16 6.18
C ASN A 143 18.10 -7.28 6.39
N PRO A 144 19.40 -6.95 6.49
CA PRO A 144 20.47 -7.93 6.67
C PRO A 144 20.39 -8.75 7.96
N SER A 145 19.62 -8.28 8.94
CA SER A 145 19.38 -8.89 10.25
C SER A 145 17.98 -9.52 10.36
N VAL A 146 17.34 -9.82 9.23
CA VAL A 146 16.01 -10.44 9.20
C VAL A 146 15.97 -11.72 10.03
N PRO A 147 14.90 -11.97 10.81
CA PRO A 147 14.71 -13.27 11.46
C PRO A 147 14.73 -14.41 10.45
N MET A 148 15.02 -15.63 10.91
CA MET A 148 15.10 -16.81 10.03
C MET A 148 16.07 -16.63 8.85
N LYS A 149 17.09 -15.77 9.00
CA LYS A 149 18.06 -15.41 7.96
C LYS A 149 18.60 -16.62 7.18
N GLY A 150 18.94 -17.71 7.87
CA GLY A 150 19.46 -18.92 7.22
C GLY A 150 18.47 -19.54 6.22
N ILE A 151 17.17 -19.49 6.49
CA ILE A 151 16.12 -19.96 5.57
C ILE A 151 15.98 -18.98 4.39
N VAL A 152 15.99 -17.68 4.66
CA VAL A 152 15.94 -16.66 3.60
C VAL A 152 17.18 -16.76 2.68
N GLU A 153 18.37 -17.04 3.23
CA GLU A 153 19.60 -17.24 2.46
C GLU A 153 19.54 -18.48 1.58
N LYS A 154 18.97 -19.59 2.07
CA LYS A 154 18.73 -20.79 1.24
C LYS A 154 17.84 -20.45 0.04
N LEU A 155 16.71 -19.77 0.27
CA LEU A 155 15.82 -19.32 -0.82
C LEU A 155 16.53 -18.37 -1.80
N ALA A 156 17.31 -17.41 -1.31
CA ALA A 156 18.06 -16.47 -2.15
C ALA A 156 19.10 -17.18 -3.05
N LYS A 157 19.66 -18.30 -2.60
CA LYS A 157 20.59 -19.16 -3.33
C LYS A 157 19.90 -20.24 -4.17
N ASN A 158 18.56 -20.29 -4.19
CA ASN A 158 17.78 -21.35 -4.83
C ASN A 158 18.11 -22.76 -4.29
N GLU A 159 18.41 -22.85 -2.99
CA GLU A 159 18.62 -24.11 -2.27
C GLU A 159 17.28 -24.66 -1.78
N GLN A 160 17.12 -25.99 -1.81
CA GLN A 160 15.92 -26.63 -1.25
C GLN A 160 15.88 -26.49 0.27
N LEU A 161 14.70 -26.18 0.78
CA LEU A 161 14.43 -26.17 2.21
C LEU A 161 14.29 -27.60 2.72
N SER A 162 14.79 -27.86 3.93
CA SER A 162 14.63 -29.15 4.61
C SER A 162 13.27 -29.26 5.29
N ASP A 163 12.85 -30.48 5.63
CA ASP A 163 11.62 -30.72 6.41
C ASP A 163 11.62 -29.96 7.75
N PHE A 164 12.80 -29.78 8.35
CA PHE A 164 12.95 -28.99 9.57
C PHE A 164 12.74 -27.49 9.31
N ASP A 165 13.26 -26.96 8.21
CA ASP A 165 13.00 -25.57 7.81
C ASP A 165 11.49 -25.35 7.60
N HIS A 166 10.82 -26.26 6.87
CA HIS A 166 9.36 -26.23 6.65
C HIS A 166 8.56 -26.29 7.95
N SER A 167 8.98 -27.13 8.90
CA SER A 167 8.35 -27.25 10.21
C SER A 167 8.44 -25.95 11.01
N ILE A 168 9.60 -25.28 11.00
CA ILE A 168 9.79 -23.99 11.66
C ILE A 168 8.93 -22.91 10.99
N ILE A 169 8.92 -22.86 9.66
CA ILE A 169 8.11 -21.90 8.89
C ILE A 169 6.64 -22.03 9.27
N THR A 170 6.08 -23.23 9.17
CA THR A 170 4.67 -23.50 9.45
C THR A 170 4.31 -23.11 10.89
N ALA A 171 5.10 -23.56 11.87
CA ALA A 171 4.84 -23.23 13.27
C ALA A 171 4.92 -21.72 13.56
N SER A 172 5.86 -21.02 12.92
CA SER A 172 6.04 -19.57 13.09
C SER A 172 4.92 -18.78 12.39
N ALA A 173 4.48 -19.22 11.21
CA ALA A 173 3.39 -18.60 10.47
C ALA A 173 2.06 -18.74 11.21
N GLU A 174 1.72 -19.95 11.67
CA GLU A 174 0.53 -20.18 12.49
C GLU A 174 0.54 -19.37 13.79
N PHE A 175 1.70 -19.28 14.45
CA PHE A 175 1.84 -18.46 15.66
C PHE A 175 1.60 -16.98 15.36
N ASN A 176 2.27 -16.43 14.34
CA ASN A 176 2.15 -15.02 13.98
C ASN A 176 0.72 -14.67 13.53
N GLU A 177 0.06 -15.54 12.77
CA GLU A 177 -1.33 -15.35 12.36
C GLU A 177 -2.27 -15.26 13.58
N ARG A 178 -2.14 -16.20 14.52
CA ARG A 178 -2.95 -16.20 15.76
C ARG A 178 -2.66 -14.99 16.63
N GLN A 179 -1.39 -14.58 16.76
CA GLN A 179 -1.01 -13.37 17.48
C GLN A 179 -1.63 -12.13 16.82
N ALA A 180 -1.55 -12.00 15.50
CA ALA A 180 -2.11 -10.88 14.75
C ALA A 180 -3.64 -10.80 14.89
N ALA A 181 -4.33 -11.95 14.87
CA ALA A 181 -5.77 -12.05 15.09
C ALA A 181 -6.17 -11.62 16.53
N LEU A 182 -5.41 -12.05 17.54
CA LEU A 182 -5.69 -11.74 18.94
C LEU A 182 -5.42 -10.28 19.30
N PHE A 183 -4.31 -9.70 18.82
CA PHE A 183 -3.85 -8.37 19.28
C PHE A 183 -4.13 -7.25 18.28
N GLY A 184 -4.24 -7.53 16.98
CA GLY A 184 -4.44 -6.47 15.97
C GLY A 184 -5.87 -5.90 15.92
N GLN A 185 -6.82 -6.51 16.63
CA GLN A 185 -8.20 -6.04 16.76
C GLN A 185 -8.37 -4.78 17.63
N PHE A 186 -7.37 -4.41 18.44
CA PHE A 186 -7.50 -3.34 19.45
C PHE A 186 -7.13 -1.93 18.97
N SER A 187 -7.14 -1.65 17.66
CA SER A 187 -6.78 -0.32 17.16
C SER A 187 -7.93 0.68 17.24
N ILE A 188 -7.93 1.53 18.27
CA ILE A 188 -9.00 2.49 18.58
C ILE A 188 -8.89 3.80 17.76
N ARG A 189 -7.79 4.02 17.03
CA ARG A 189 -7.52 5.29 16.32
C ARG A 189 -8.27 5.47 15.00
N GLY A 190 -8.91 4.43 14.46
CA GLY A 190 -9.56 4.47 13.14
C GLY A 190 -10.73 5.45 13.04
N ARG A 191 -11.57 5.56 14.08
CA ARG A 191 -12.80 6.39 14.04
C ARG A 191 -12.51 7.87 13.86
N LEU A 192 -11.53 8.40 14.60
CA LEU A 192 -11.13 9.80 14.51
C LEU A 192 -10.61 10.13 13.11
N LYS A 193 -9.73 9.27 12.57
CA LYS A 193 -9.21 9.42 11.21
C LYS A 193 -10.31 9.36 10.16
N TYR A 194 -11.28 8.46 10.31
CA TYR A 194 -12.40 8.36 9.38
C TYR A 194 -13.20 9.66 9.31
N LYS A 195 -13.46 10.29 10.46
CA LYS A 195 -14.15 11.58 10.50
C LYS A 195 -13.37 12.67 9.76
N ASP A 196 -12.07 12.75 10.01
CA ASP A 196 -11.21 13.78 9.42
C ASP A 196 -10.96 13.58 7.93
N HIS A 197 -10.84 12.32 7.50
CA HIS A 197 -10.51 11.94 6.12
C HIS A 197 -11.75 11.80 5.22
N ILE A 198 -12.88 11.35 5.76
CA ILE A 198 -14.08 11.02 4.99
C ILE A 198 -15.23 11.95 5.32
N GLU A 199 -15.73 11.92 6.56
CA GLU A 199 -16.98 12.61 6.92
C GLU A 199 -16.93 14.12 6.69
N LYS A 200 -15.76 14.72 6.93
CA LYS A 200 -15.49 16.14 6.70
C LYS A 200 -15.86 16.62 5.30
N TYR A 201 -15.71 15.77 4.27
CA TYR A 201 -15.91 16.14 2.87
C TYR A 201 -17.30 15.76 2.33
N LEU A 202 -18.10 15.01 3.08
CA LEU A 202 -19.38 14.51 2.57
C LEU A 202 -20.42 15.62 2.34
N SER A 203 -20.39 16.66 3.17
CA SER A 203 -21.32 17.78 3.10
C SER A 203 -21.02 18.76 1.97
N SER A 204 -19.79 18.77 1.42
CA SER A 204 -19.40 19.64 0.31
C SER A 204 -19.75 19.06 -1.06
N LEU A 205 -20.27 17.83 -1.10
CA LEU A 205 -20.61 17.13 -2.34
C LEU A 205 -22.12 17.13 -2.61
N PRO A 206 -22.54 17.21 -3.90
CA PRO A 206 -23.94 17.12 -4.27
C PRO A 206 -24.51 15.74 -3.93
N ASP A 207 -25.82 15.67 -3.71
CA ASP A 207 -26.48 14.40 -3.40
C ASP A 207 -26.60 13.48 -4.63
N GLN A 208 -26.69 14.06 -5.82
CA GLN A 208 -26.68 13.32 -7.08
C GLN A 208 -25.28 13.30 -7.68
N PHE A 209 -24.84 12.15 -8.18
CA PHE A 209 -23.53 12.00 -8.80
C PHE A 209 -23.53 12.62 -10.20
N SER A 210 -22.66 13.60 -10.42
CA SER A 210 -22.39 14.18 -11.75
C SER A 210 -20.91 14.53 -11.87
N TYR A 211 -20.24 14.04 -12.94
CA TYR A 211 -18.85 14.40 -13.18
C TYR A 211 -18.65 15.89 -13.40
N GLU A 212 -19.60 16.57 -14.03
CA GLU A 212 -19.55 18.01 -14.27
C GLU A 212 -19.61 18.81 -12.95
N GLU A 213 -20.54 18.46 -12.06
CA GLU A 213 -20.65 19.14 -10.76
C GLU A 213 -19.42 18.86 -9.87
N LEU A 214 -18.93 17.61 -9.87
CA LEU A 214 -17.73 17.23 -9.16
C LEU A 214 -16.49 17.96 -9.69
N GLU A 215 -16.35 18.10 -11.01
CA GLU A 215 -15.25 18.85 -11.63
C GLU A 215 -15.32 20.33 -11.24
N ASN A 216 -16.51 20.94 -11.24
CA ASN A 216 -16.67 22.34 -10.81
C ASN A 216 -16.25 22.56 -9.35
N ILE A 217 -16.60 21.63 -8.46
CA ILE A 217 -16.16 21.67 -7.05
C ILE A 217 -14.65 21.51 -6.96
N ALA A 218 -14.07 20.54 -7.68
CA ALA A 218 -12.64 20.27 -7.67
C ALA A 218 -11.82 21.46 -8.20
N ARG A 219 -12.29 22.10 -9.29
CA ARG A 219 -11.65 23.30 -9.85
C ARG A 219 -11.64 24.45 -8.86
N LYS A 220 -12.78 24.72 -8.23
CA LYS A 220 -12.89 25.79 -7.24
C LYS A 220 -11.95 25.54 -6.04
N ASP A 221 -11.93 24.33 -5.51
CA ASP A 221 -11.03 23.95 -4.41
C ASP A 221 -9.55 24.07 -4.81
N ALA A 222 -9.20 23.64 -6.03
CA ALA A 222 -7.85 23.80 -6.55
C ALA A 222 -7.45 25.28 -6.68
N GLU A 223 -8.31 26.12 -7.28
CA GLU A 223 -8.08 27.56 -7.44
C GLU A 223 -7.86 28.27 -6.10
N GLU A 224 -8.60 27.89 -5.05
CA GLU A 224 -8.45 28.46 -3.71
C GLU A 224 -7.14 28.00 -3.01
N ASN A 225 -6.66 26.80 -3.33
CA ASN A 225 -5.52 26.17 -2.65
C ASN A 225 -4.19 26.20 -3.45
N THR A 226 -4.16 26.73 -4.69
CA THR A 226 -2.93 26.87 -5.51
C THR A 226 -2.65 28.32 -5.89
N THR A 227 -2.72 29.25 -4.93
CA THR A 227 -2.67 30.70 -5.17
C THR A 227 -1.30 31.35 -4.98
N ASN A 228 -0.33 30.66 -4.35
CA ASN A 228 0.95 31.24 -3.94
C ASN A 228 2.16 30.87 -4.82
N ASN A 229 1.91 30.18 -5.94
CA ASN A 229 2.91 29.74 -6.90
C ASN A 229 2.30 29.50 -8.28
N ASP A 230 3.09 29.66 -9.34
CA ASP A 230 2.66 29.46 -10.73
C ASP A 230 2.91 28.03 -11.24
N LEU A 231 3.13 27.07 -10.33
CA LEU A 231 3.40 25.66 -10.64
C LEU A 231 2.15 24.78 -10.50
N GLY A 232 1.01 25.36 -10.10
CA GLY A 232 -0.21 24.61 -9.79
C GLY A 232 -0.09 23.73 -8.56
N MET A 233 0.88 24.01 -7.66
CA MET A 233 1.11 23.22 -6.46
C MET A 233 0.26 23.74 -5.30
N ASP A 234 -0.20 22.82 -4.47
CA ASP A 234 -0.85 23.16 -3.20
C ASP A 234 0.00 24.14 -2.37
N ASN A 235 -0.67 25.16 -1.85
CA ASN A 235 -0.09 26.25 -1.10
C ASN A 235 0.74 25.76 0.09
N HIS A 236 0.26 24.74 0.82
CA HIS A 236 0.94 24.20 1.98
C HIS A 236 2.20 23.42 1.56
N PHE A 237 2.08 22.54 0.57
CA PHE A 237 3.21 21.79 0.02
C PHE A 237 4.30 22.72 -0.52
N TYR A 238 3.94 23.73 -1.30
CA TYR A 238 4.90 24.68 -1.85
C TYR A 238 5.69 25.40 -0.74
N ASN A 239 5.00 25.92 0.28
CA ASN A 239 5.63 26.62 1.39
C ASN A 239 6.54 25.73 2.25
N THR A 240 6.17 24.46 2.41
CA THR A 240 6.87 23.54 3.32
C THR A 240 8.03 22.80 2.66
N GLN A 241 7.88 22.41 1.39
CA GLN A 241 8.82 21.50 0.70
C GLN A 241 9.67 22.18 -0.37
N LEU A 242 9.21 23.29 -0.97
CA LEU A 242 9.86 23.85 -2.16
C LEU A 242 10.38 25.27 -1.97
N LYS A 243 9.58 26.17 -1.41
CA LYS A 243 9.81 27.63 -1.40
C LYS A 243 11.20 28.02 -0.90
N LYS A 244 11.72 27.36 0.14
CA LYS A 244 13.03 27.68 0.73
C LYS A 244 14.21 27.29 -0.17
N ASP A 245 14.05 26.26 -0.98
CA ASP A 245 15.13 25.62 -1.73
C ASP A 245 14.93 25.70 -3.26
N LEU A 246 14.05 26.58 -3.76
CA LEU A 246 13.72 26.69 -5.20
C LEU A 246 14.94 26.75 -6.11
N LYS A 247 15.97 27.53 -5.74
CA LYS A 247 17.22 27.66 -6.51
C LYS A 247 18.01 26.35 -6.59
N LYS A 248 17.94 25.51 -5.55
CA LYS A 248 18.60 24.20 -5.53
C LYS A 248 17.91 23.20 -6.47
N TRP A 249 16.60 23.33 -6.63
CA TRP A 249 15.81 22.42 -7.46
C TRP A 249 15.92 22.73 -8.96
N GLU A 250 16.38 23.92 -9.34
CA GLU A 250 16.54 24.32 -10.73
C GLU A 250 17.54 23.40 -11.47
N GLY A 251 17.06 22.69 -12.49
CA GLY A 251 17.88 21.76 -13.28
C GLY A 251 18.25 20.44 -12.58
N TYR A 252 17.78 20.21 -11.34
CA TYR A 252 18.18 19.05 -10.52
C TYR A 252 17.85 17.70 -11.17
N GLN A 253 16.74 17.61 -11.92
CA GLN A 253 16.25 16.35 -12.51
C GLN A 253 16.71 16.10 -13.95
N LYS A 254 17.64 16.89 -14.51
CA LYS A 254 18.08 16.77 -15.92
C LYS A 254 18.80 15.44 -16.25
N ILE A 255 19.27 14.69 -15.26
CA ILE A 255 19.94 13.40 -15.45
C ILE A 255 19.28 12.36 -14.54
N THR A 256 18.23 11.70 -15.02
CA THR A 256 17.66 10.51 -14.37
C THR A 256 17.61 9.37 -15.40
N THR A 257 18.35 8.29 -15.13
CA THR A 257 18.30 7.02 -15.88
C THR A 257 17.85 5.95 -14.89
N SER A 258 16.77 5.21 -15.14
CA SER A 258 16.20 4.25 -14.18
C SER A 258 16.77 2.83 -14.36
N SER A 259 17.04 2.08 -13.27
CA SER A 259 17.47 0.66 -13.28
C SER A 259 16.35 -0.32 -12.91
N SER A 260 15.18 0.18 -12.55
CA SER A 260 14.05 -0.54 -11.97
C SER A 260 13.13 -1.24 -12.97
N GLN A 261 13.56 -1.41 -14.23
CA GLN A 261 12.80 -2.15 -15.24
C GLN A 261 12.52 -3.61 -14.86
N GLY A 262 13.25 -4.18 -13.89
CA GLY A 262 12.97 -5.51 -13.34
C GLY A 262 11.80 -5.61 -12.37
N ASN A 263 11.20 -4.48 -11.92
CA ASN A 263 10.20 -4.48 -10.84
C ASN A 263 8.75 -4.26 -11.29
N THR A 264 8.47 -4.00 -12.57
CA THR A 264 7.09 -3.87 -13.07
C THR A 264 7.06 -4.07 -14.57
N MET A 265 6.43 -5.17 -15.00
CA MET A 265 6.02 -5.32 -16.39
C MET A 265 4.75 -4.49 -16.62
N ILE A 266 4.95 -3.41 -17.39
CA ILE A 266 3.99 -2.71 -18.25
C ILE A 266 3.07 -1.65 -17.60
N TYR A 267 3.11 -0.48 -18.25
CA TYR A 267 2.36 0.74 -18.00
C TYR A 267 0.86 0.65 -18.35
N SER A 268 0.13 1.64 -17.83
CA SER A 268 -1.29 1.95 -18.04
C SER A 268 -2.22 1.30 -17.03
N TRP A 269 -3.25 2.06 -16.62
CA TRP A 269 -4.32 1.62 -15.72
C TRP A 269 -4.86 0.26 -16.15
N CYS A 270 -4.34 -0.79 -15.53
CA CYS A 270 -4.75 -2.14 -15.78
C CYS A 270 -5.58 -2.58 -14.58
N SER A 271 -6.88 -2.82 -14.78
CA SER A 271 -7.61 -3.70 -13.88
C SER A 271 -6.96 -5.08 -14.01
N ILE A 272 -6.04 -5.39 -13.11
CA ILE A 272 -5.42 -6.71 -13.05
C ILE A 272 -6.45 -7.63 -12.39
N ASN A 273 -7.11 -8.47 -13.19
CA ASN A 273 -7.68 -9.70 -12.66
C ASN A 273 -6.49 -10.56 -12.25
N LEU A 274 -6.29 -10.79 -10.95
CA LEU A 274 -5.23 -11.66 -10.43
C LEU A 274 -5.68 -13.12 -10.58
N PRO A 275 -5.19 -13.89 -11.59
CA PRO A 275 -5.47 -15.31 -11.64
C PRO A 275 -4.49 -16.01 -10.70
N ASN A 276 -5.00 -16.90 -9.85
CA ASN A 276 -4.30 -17.92 -9.08
C ASN A 276 -2.82 -17.61 -8.74
N LEU A 277 -2.58 -17.02 -7.56
CA LEU A 277 -1.25 -16.70 -7.02
C LEU A 277 -0.37 -17.93 -6.71
N ARG A 278 -0.75 -19.12 -7.18
CA ARG A 278 -0.01 -20.39 -7.00
C ARG A 278 0.83 -20.80 -8.22
N SER A 279 0.87 -20.02 -9.30
CA SER A 279 1.59 -20.40 -10.53
C SER A 279 2.33 -19.25 -11.24
N MET A 280 3.06 -18.41 -10.50
CA MET A 280 4.04 -17.47 -11.08
C MET A 280 5.31 -17.44 -10.25
#